data_AF-A0A1W1WXI1-F1
#
_entry.id   AF-A0A1W1WXI1-F1
#
_cell.length_a   1.000
_cell.length_b   1.000
_cell.length_c   1.000
_cell.angle_alpha   90.00
_cell.angle_beta   90.00
_cell.angle_gamma   90.00
#
_symmetry.space_group_name_H-M   'P 1'
#
loop_
_entity.id
_entity.type
_entity.pdbx_description
1 polymer ?
#
loop_
_entity_poly.entity_id
_entity_poly.type
_entity_poly.pdbx_seq_one_letter_code
_entity_poly.pdbx_strand_id
1 'polypeptide(L)'
;MIRTMEFKDISEIQEIDKMCFKADDKRSTEGIEGYIRQNLSIVYEINDKVVGYNFIHQCGSFGWFGSFGVHPKFQGKGIGKALIVETIKILKEDQKVSTIGLNTMPESQYNVGFYMSLGFTPHKLSLNLVKHINSLKVLEGPSSYNLEQLDISKETNYLHLKNSLREMSNKIFNDLI
;
A
#
# COMPACT_ATOMS: atom_id res chain seq x y z
N MET A 1 -9.64 9.90 -17.95
CA MET A 1 -10.71 9.78 -16.94
C MET A 1 -10.19 8.99 -15.77
N ILE A 2 -10.55 9.35 -14.54
CA ILE A 2 -10.22 8.54 -13.36
C ILE A 2 -11.39 7.57 -13.11
N ARG A 3 -11.07 6.30 -12.85
CA ARG A 3 -12.04 5.26 -12.48
C ARG A 3 -11.42 4.24 -11.54
N THR A 4 -12.25 3.43 -10.90
CA THR A 4 -11.79 2.29 -10.10
C THR A 4 -11.07 1.25 -10.97
N MET A 5 -10.08 0.57 -10.37
CA MET A 5 -9.37 -0.53 -11.00
C MET A 5 -10.27 -1.73 -11.29
N GLU A 6 -10.04 -2.39 -12.41
CA GLU A 6 -10.69 -3.62 -12.83
C GLU A 6 -9.65 -4.72 -13.11
N PHE A 7 -10.07 -5.99 -13.11
CA PHE A 7 -9.18 -7.13 -13.42
C PHE A 7 -8.53 -7.02 -14.81
N LYS A 8 -9.18 -6.37 -15.78
CA LYS A 8 -8.62 -6.14 -17.11
C LYS A 8 -7.38 -5.21 -17.10
N ASP A 9 -7.22 -4.39 -16.07
CA ASP A 9 -6.16 -3.39 -15.98
C ASP A 9 -4.81 -3.98 -15.52
N ILE A 10 -4.81 -5.20 -14.98
CA ILE A 10 -3.65 -5.80 -14.30
C ILE A 10 -2.39 -5.75 -15.16
N SER A 11 -2.50 -6.16 -16.43
CA SER A 11 -1.36 -6.20 -17.35
C SER A 11 -0.75 -4.81 -17.56
N GLU A 12 -1.59 -3.79 -17.74
CA GLU A 12 -1.12 -2.41 -17.97
C GLU A 12 -0.54 -1.80 -16.69
N ILE A 13 -1.14 -2.08 -15.53
CA ILE A 13 -0.61 -1.65 -14.24
C ILE A 13 0.77 -2.27 -13.98
N GLN A 14 0.96 -3.56 -14.28
CA GLN A 14 2.25 -4.24 -14.13
C GLN A 14 3.35 -3.59 -14.99
N GLU A 15 3.04 -3.22 -16.23
CA GLU A 15 3.99 -2.52 -17.11
C GLU A 15 4.37 -1.15 -16.56
N ILE A 16 3.38 -0.36 -16.13
CA ILE A 16 3.63 0.97 -15.57
C ILE A 16 4.44 0.87 -14.27
N ASP A 17 4.08 -0.05 -13.37
CA ASP A 17 4.77 -0.29 -12.08
C ASP A 17 6.23 -0.65 -12.34
N LYS A 18 6.50 -1.60 -13.25
CA LYS A 18 7.86 -1.99 -13.62
C LYS A 18 8.67 -0.81 -14.17
N MET A 19 8.09 -0.03 -15.07
CA MET A 19 8.76 1.16 -15.64
C MET A 19 9.04 2.24 -14.58
N CYS A 20 8.08 2.49 -13.69
CA CYS A 20 8.19 3.54 -12.68
C CYS A 20 9.22 3.20 -11.60
N PHE A 21 9.25 1.93 -11.16
CA PHE A 21 10.13 1.48 -10.07
C PHE A 21 11.44 0.83 -10.54
N LYS A 22 11.65 0.73 -11.87
CA LYS A 22 12.81 0.05 -12.47
C LYS A 22 13.03 -1.35 -11.89
N ALA A 23 11.93 -2.05 -11.63
CA ALA A 23 11.97 -3.37 -11.02
C ALA A 23 12.43 -4.42 -12.05
N ASP A 24 13.16 -5.43 -11.59
CA ASP A 24 13.59 -6.55 -12.45
C ASP A 24 12.39 -7.36 -12.91
N ASP A 25 11.48 -7.65 -11.97
CA ASP A 25 10.26 -8.40 -12.18
C ASP A 25 9.01 -7.52 -12.08
N LYS A 26 7.95 -7.95 -12.76
CA LYS A 26 6.63 -7.34 -12.60
C LYS A 26 6.07 -7.70 -11.23
N ARG A 27 5.29 -6.79 -10.65
CA ARG A 27 4.45 -7.10 -9.49
C ARG A 27 3.55 -8.30 -9.77
N SER A 28 3.38 -9.17 -8.79
CA SER A 28 2.51 -10.34 -8.93
C SER A 28 1.05 -9.95 -9.23
N THR A 29 0.38 -10.80 -10.02
CA THR A 29 -1.05 -10.64 -10.32
C THR A 29 -1.88 -10.67 -9.05
N GLU A 30 -1.61 -11.64 -8.16
CA GLU A 30 -2.29 -11.82 -6.89
C GLU A 30 -2.16 -10.58 -5.99
N GLY A 31 -1.00 -9.93 -6.04
CA GLY A 31 -0.76 -8.68 -5.32
C GLY A 31 -1.66 -7.55 -5.82
N ILE A 32 -1.91 -7.47 -7.13
CA ILE A 32 -2.80 -6.46 -7.73
C ILE A 32 -4.28 -6.81 -7.49
N GLU A 33 -4.65 -8.09 -7.61
CA GLU A 33 -6.02 -8.55 -7.33
C GLU A 33 -6.47 -8.18 -5.92
N GLY A 34 -5.57 -8.24 -4.93
CA GLY A 34 -5.87 -7.81 -3.56
C GLY A 34 -6.36 -6.36 -3.48
N TYR A 35 -5.82 -5.46 -4.31
CA TYR A 35 -6.26 -4.06 -4.40
C TYR A 35 -7.58 -3.90 -5.13
N ILE A 36 -7.79 -4.67 -6.22
CA ILE A 36 -9.03 -4.65 -6.99
C ILE A 36 -10.21 -5.11 -6.11
N ARG A 37 -10.01 -6.16 -5.32
CA ARG A 37 -11.04 -6.70 -4.41
C ARG A 37 -11.42 -5.73 -3.28
N GLN A 38 -10.51 -4.84 -2.87
CA GLN A 38 -10.82 -3.78 -1.91
C GLN A 38 -11.66 -2.64 -2.52
N ASN A 39 -11.74 -2.56 -3.85
CA ASN A 39 -12.57 -1.60 -4.59
C ASN A 39 -12.33 -0.12 -4.23
N LEU A 40 -11.11 0.22 -3.77
CA LEU A 40 -10.69 1.60 -3.48
C LEU A 40 -9.70 2.13 -4.50
N SER A 41 -8.85 1.27 -5.05
CA SER A 41 -7.73 1.68 -5.88
C SER A 41 -8.19 2.14 -7.27
N ILE A 42 -7.49 3.12 -7.85
CA ILE A 42 -7.93 3.85 -9.04
C ILE A 42 -6.88 3.84 -10.15
N VAL A 43 -7.36 3.98 -11.38
CA VAL A 43 -6.55 4.21 -12.59
C VAL A 43 -6.91 5.54 -13.24
N TYR A 44 -5.97 6.08 -14.00
CA TYR A 44 -6.21 7.13 -14.98
C TYR A 44 -6.16 6.53 -16.38
N GLU A 45 -7.27 6.64 -17.10
CA GLU A 45 -7.45 6.07 -18.44
C GLU A 45 -7.48 7.16 -19.53
N ILE A 46 -6.84 6.89 -20.67
CA ILE A 46 -6.90 7.71 -21.90
C ILE A 46 -7.08 6.76 -23.09
N ASN A 47 -8.14 6.96 -23.89
CA ASN A 47 -8.43 6.14 -25.07
C ASN A 47 -8.40 4.63 -24.77
N ASP A 48 -9.16 4.22 -23.75
CA ASP A 48 -9.27 2.84 -23.27
C ASP A 48 -7.94 2.20 -22.81
N LYS A 49 -6.93 3.03 -22.48
CA LYS A 49 -5.64 2.59 -21.93
C LYS A 49 -5.36 3.23 -20.60
N VAL A 50 -4.97 2.43 -19.63
CA VAL A 50 -4.43 2.86 -18.35
C VAL A 50 -3.07 3.54 -18.59
N VAL A 51 -2.95 4.77 -18.15
CA VAL A 51 -1.72 5.59 -18.24
C VAL A 51 -1.17 5.98 -16.88
N GLY A 52 -1.88 5.65 -15.81
CA GLY A 52 -1.42 5.81 -14.43
C GLY A 52 -2.34 5.10 -13.46
N TYR A 53 -1.86 4.85 -12.25
CA TYR A 53 -2.58 4.13 -11.22
C TYR A 53 -2.18 4.59 -9.82
N ASN A 54 -3.04 4.38 -8.84
CA ASN A 54 -2.72 4.51 -7.43
C ASN A 54 -3.38 3.40 -6.61
N PHE A 55 -2.58 2.68 -5.82
CA PHE A 55 -3.11 1.76 -4.82
C PHE A 55 -3.48 2.53 -3.55
N ILE A 56 -4.71 2.35 -3.09
CA ILE A 56 -5.28 3.03 -1.93
C ILE A 56 -5.60 1.99 -0.86
N HIS A 57 -5.26 2.30 0.37
CA HIS A 57 -5.43 1.44 1.54
C HIS A 57 -6.09 2.20 2.68
N GLN A 58 -6.76 1.46 3.54
CA GLN A 58 -7.34 2.00 4.77
C GLN A 58 -7.27 0.98 5.90
N CYS A 59 -6.97 1.45 7.10
CA CYS A 59 -7.14 0.72 8.35
C CYS A 59 -7.76 1.66 9.39
N GLY A 60 -9.03 1.42 9.72
CA GLY A 60 -9.78 2.28 10.63
C GLY A 60 -9.84 3.74 10.12
N SER A 61 -9.37 4.67 10.94
CA SER A 61 -9.30 6.11 10.63
C SER A 61 -8.00 6.55 9.95
N PHE A 62 -7.11 5.61 9.60
CA PHE A 62 -5.87 5.90 8.88
C PHE A 62 -5.94 5.39 7.44
N GLY A 63 -5.72 6.28 6.49
CA GLY A 63 -5.58 5.95 5.07
C GLY A 63 -4.14 6.11 4.63
N TRP A 64 -3.69 5.29 3.67
CA TRP A 64 -2.43 5.53 2.98
C TRP A 64 -2.54 5.10 1.53
N PHE A 65 -1.60 5.56 0.72
CA PHE A 65 -1.55 5.16 -0.69
C PHE A 65 -0.13 4.86 -1.13
N GLY A 66 -0.05 4.12 -2.24
CA GLY A 66 1.19 3.62 -2.80
C GLY A 66 1.21 2.09 -2.88
N SER A 67 1.89 1.50 -3.86
CA SER A 67 2.63 2.18 -4.93
C SER A 67 1.73 2.97 -5.91
N PHE A 68 2.29 4.05 -6.44
CA PHE A 68 1.66 5.00 -7.35
C PHE A 68 2.59 5.19 -8.56
N GLY A 69 2.02 5.27 -9.76
CA GLY A 69 2.82 5.41 -10.98
C GLY A 69 2.04 6.07 -12.11
N VAL A 70 2.74 6.87 -12.92
CA VAL A 70 2.24 7.40 -14.20
C VAL A 70 3.22 6.97 -15.27
N HIS A 71 2.69 6.38 -16.35
CA HIS A 71 3.48 5.93 -17.48
C HIS A 71 4.40 7.06 -17.97
N PRO A 72 5.72 6.84 -18.20
CA PRO A 72 6.70 7.89 -18.47
C PRO A 72 6.29 8.88 -19.58
N LYS A 73 5.75 8.39 -20.70
CA LYS A 73 5.23 9.21 -21.83
C LYS A 73 4.07 10.17 -21.46
N PHE A 74 3.45 9.99 -20.30
CA PHE A 74 2.30 10.76 -19.83
C PHE A 74 2.62 11.61 -18.58
N GLN A 75 3.87 11.58 -18.10
CA GLN A 75 4.32 12.43 -17.00
C GLN A 75 4.41 13.92 -17.42
N GLY A 76 4.43 14.82 -16.43
CA GLY A 76 4.45 16.27 -16.66
C GLY A 76 3.11 16.86 -17.13
N LYS A 77 2.05 16.05 -17.28
CA LYS A 77 0.73 16.46 -17.78
C LYS A 77 -0.33 16.62 -16.67
N GLY A 78 0.08 16.69 -15.40
CA GLY A 78 -0.83 16.83 -14.26
C GLY A 78 -1.59 15.55 -13.86
N ILE A 79 -1.41 14.43 -14.56
CA ILE A 79 -2.10 13.15 -14.27
C ILE A 79 -1.83 12.66 -12.84
N GLY A 80 -0.57 12.74 -12.39
CA GLY A 80 -0.22 12.33 -11.04
C GLY A 80 -0.92 13.16 -9.97
N LYS A 81 -0.96 14.48 -10.16
CA LYS A 81 -1.70 15.38 -9.28
C LYS A 81 -3.19 15.03 -9.26
N ALA A 82 -3.80 14.74 -10.42
CA ALA A 82 -5.20 14.36 -10.49
C ALA A 82 -5.48 13.05 -9.72
N LEU A 83 -4.63 12.03 -9.87
CA LEU A 83 -4.76 10.77 -9.13
C LEU A 83 -4.66 10.97 -7.61
N ILE A 84 -3.70 11.76 -7.13
CA ILE A 84 -3.53 11.99 -5.68
C ILE A 84 -4.65 12.87 -5.11
N VAL A 85 -5.11 13.88 -5.84
CA VAL A 85 -6.27 14.68 -5.41
C VAL A 85 -7.52 13.81 -5.27
N GLU A 86 -7.79 12.93 -6.24
CA GLU A 86 -8.92 11.99 -6.14
C GLU A 86 -8.72 11.00 -4.98
N THR A 87 -7.50 10.53 -4.76
CA THR A 87 -7.17 9.66 -3.62
C THR A 87 -7.46 10.34 -2.27
N ILE A 88 -7.06 11.61 -2.12
CA ILE A 88 -7.34 12.38 -0.90
C ILE A 88 -8.85 12.53 -0.71
N LYS A 89 -9.58 12.79 -1.80
CA LYS A 89 -11.04 12.90 -1.77
C LYS A 89 -11.70 11.59 -1.34
N ILE A 90 -11.37 10.46 -1.97
CA ILE A 90 -11.88 9.13 -1.61
C ILE A 90 -11.63 8.84 -0.12
N LEU A 91 -10.40 9.04 0.34
CA LEU A 91 -10.03 8.76 1.72
C LEU A 91 -10.76 9.67 2.72
N LYS A 92 -10.87 10.96 2.42
CA LYS A 92 -11.46 11.96 3.32
C LYS A 92 -12.99 11.93 3.33
N GLU A 93 -13.60 11.90 2.16
CA GLU A 93 -15.05 12.09 1.99
C GLU A 93 -15.79 10.76 2.09
N ASP A 94 -15.32 9.73 1.37
CA ASP A 94 -16.01 8.43 1.32
C ASP A 94 -15.62 7.55 2.51
N GLN A 95 -14.32 7.47 2.81
CA GLN A 95 -13.80 6.60 3.86
C GLN A 95 -13.69 7.28 5.24
N LYS A 96 -13.82 8.61 5.29
CA LYS A 96 -13.81 9.41 6.53
C LYS A 96 -12.58 9.18 7.40
N VAL A 97 -11.41 8.97 6.78
CA VAL A 97 -10.15 8.84 7.52
C VAL A 97 -9.77 10.19 8.12
N SER A 98 -9.17 10.17 9.32
CA SER A 98 -8.67 11.38 9.98
C SER A 98 -7.24 11.73 9.57
N THR A 99 -6.49 10.76 9.05
CA THR A 99 -5.09 10.92 8.66
C THR A 99 -4.80 10.18 7.36
N ILE A 100 -4.07 10.83 6.44
CA ILE A 100 -3.61 10.25 5.17
C ILE A 100 -2.08 10.26 5.14
N GLY A 101 -1.48 9.09 4.91
CA GLY A 101 -0.03 8.92 4.83
C GLY A 101 0.46 8.40 3.48
N LEU A 102 1.77 8.55 3.25
CA LEU A 102 2.51 7.91 2.16
C LEU A 102 3.98 7.77 2.57
N ASN A 103 4.70 6.87 1.90
CA ASN A 103 6.16 6.80 1.98
C ASN A 103 6.77 7.23 0.63
N THR A 104 7.85 8.01 0.68
CA THR A 104 8.63 8.35 -0.50
C THR A 104 10.13 8.36 -0.18
N MET A 105 10.96 8.30 -1.22
CA MET A 105 12.41 8.32 -1.07
C MET A 105 12.87 9.74 -0.75
N PRO A 106 13.55 9.98 0.39
CA PRO A 106 13.97 11.32 0.79
C PRO A 106 14.96 11.97 -0.19
N GLU A 107 15.69 11.16 -0.97
CA GLU A 107 16.62 11.62 -1.99
C GLU A 107 15.90 12.16 -3.25
N SER A 108 14.61 11.83 -3.43
CA SER A 108 13.81 12.31 -4.56
C SER A 108 13.22 13.69 -4.24
N GLN A 109 14.01 14.75 -4.49
CA GLN A 109 13.55 16.14 -4.35
C GLN A 109 12.25 16.40 -5.14
N TYR A 110 12.11 15.78 -6.31
CA TYR A 110 10.90 15.85 -7.12
C TYR A 110 9.67 15.31 -6.37
N ASN A 111 9.75 14.09 -5.82
CA ASN A 111 8.62 13.49 -5.11
C ASN A 111 8.31 14.25 -3.82
N VAL A 112 9.32 14.64 -3.05
CA VAL A 112 9.16 15.44 -1.83
C VAL A 112 8.42 16.74 -2.15
N GLY A 113 8.89 17.51 -3.13
CA GLY A 113 8.24 18.74 -3.56
C GLY A 113 6.82 18.52 -4.11
N PHE A 114 6.62 17.45 -4.88
CA PHE A 114 5.32 17.07 -5.41
C PHE A 114 4.30 16.81 -4.30
N TYR A 115 4.61 15.97 -3.32
CA TYR A 115 3.69 15.68 -2.22
C TYR A 115 3.48 16.89 -1.29
N MET A 116 4.53 17.67 -1.03
CA MET A 116 4.39 18.91 -0.24
C MET A 116 3.46 19.92 -0.92
N SER A 117 3.50 20.03 -2.25
CA SER A 117 2.58 20.89 -3.00
C SER A 117 1.11 20.46 -2.91
N LEU A 118 0.85 19.22 -2.46
CA LEU A 118 -0.48 18.65 -2.24
C LEU A 118 -0.90 18.67 -0.76
N GLY A 119 -0.11 19.32 0.12
CA GLY A 119 -0.44 19.49 1.53
C GLY A 119 0.12 18.42 2.48
N PHE A 120 0.96 17.50 1.99
CA PHE A 120 1.66 16.56 2.86
C PHE A 120 2.89 17.23 3.52
N THR A 121 3.17 16.89 4.76
CA THR A 121 4.36 17.37 5.49
C THR A 121 5.26 16.19 5.86
N PRO A 122 6.60 16.30 5.74
CA PRO A 122 7.51 15.27 6.22
C PRO A 122 7.30 14.96 7.71
N HIS A 123 7.40 13.69 8.11
CA HIS A 123 7.22 13.27 9.51
C HIS A 123 8.47 12.62 10.11
N LYS A 124 8.77 11.36 9.74
CA LYS A 124 9.93 10.60 10.26
C LYS A 124 10.64 9.89 9.11
N LEU A 125 11.94 9.66 9.27
CA LEU A 125 12.71 8.79 8.38
C LEU A 125 12.54 7.33 8.81
N SER A 126 12.38 6.45 7.83
CA SER A 126 12.29 5.00 8.01
C SER A 126 13.46 4.32 7.32
N LEU A 127 13.97 3.22 7.90
CA LEU A 127 15.07 2.44 7.34
C LEU A 127 14.52 1.16 6.68
N ASN A 128 14.97 0.89 5.47
CA ASN A 128 14.77 -0.42 4.82
C ASN A 128 15.97 -1.31 5.14
N LEU A 129 15.73 -2.43 5.84
CA LEU A 129 16.77 -3.40 6.22
C LEU A 129 16.56 -4.71 5.45
N VAL A 130 17.63 -5.27 4.89
CA VAL A 130 17.60 -6.53 4.14
C VAL A 130 18.66 -7.47 4.70
N LYS A 131 18.29 -8.72 4.96
CA LYS A 131 19.20 -9.80 5.37
C LYS A 131 18.94 -11.02 4.50
N HIS A 132 19.93 -11.43 3.70
CA HIS A 132 19.88 -12.67 2.94
C HIS A 132 20.10 -13.86 3.87
N ILE A 133 19.17 -14.82 3.86
CA ILE A 133 19.25 -16.03 4.67
C ILE A 133 19.83 -17.14 3.80
N ASN A 134 21.15 -17.32 3.86
CA ASN A 134 21.86 -18.35 3.10
C ASN A 134 21.97 -19.69 3.86
N SER A 135 21.69 -19.69 5.16
CA SER A 135 21.56 -20.89 5.99
C SER A 135 20.71 -20.59 7.23
N LEU A 136 19.89 -21.56 7.62
CA LEU A 136 19.12 -21.50 8.86
C LEU A 136 20.02 -21.91 10.01
N LYS A 137 20.71 -20.95 10.65
CA LYS A 137 21.16 -21.18 12.02
C LYS A 137 19.93 -21.06 12.92
N VAL A 138 19.50 -22.18 13.49
CA VAL A 138 18.51 -22.18 14.56
C VAL A 138 19.15 -21.43 15.73
N LEU A 139 18.67 -20.21 15.97
CA LEU A 139 18.95 -19.53 17.21
C LEU A 139 18.05 -20.15 18.26
N GLU A 140 18.61 -20.65 19.36
CA GLU A 140 17.79 -21.01 20.51
C GLU A 140 17.07 -19.74 20.97
N GLY A 141 15.74 -19.76 20.89
CA GLY A 141 14.91 -18.66 21.34
C GLY A 141 15.04 -18.50 22.86
N PRO A 142 14.73 -17.32 23.42
CA PRO A 142 14.65 -17.15 24.87
C PRO A 142 13.69 -18.18 25.47
N SER A 143 14.15 -18.93 26.48
CA SER A 143 13.42 -20.04 27.12
C SER A 143 12.13 -19.62 27.84
N SER A 144 11.86 -18.32 27.91
CA SER A 144 10.67 -17.73 28.54
C SER A 144 9.43 -17.71 27.65
N TYR A 145 9.54 -18.07 26.37
CA TYR A 145 8.42 -18.05 25.43
C TYR A 145 8.17 -19.42 24.80
N ASN A 146 6.89 -19.77 24.66
CA ASN A 146 6.45 -20.93 23.88
C ASN A 146 6.09 -20.45 22.46
N LEU A 147 6.67 -21.10 21.44
CA LEU A 147 6.31 -20.88 20.05
C LEU A 147 5.42 -22.02 19.56
N GLU A 148 4.22 -21.69 19.08
CA GLU A 148 3.29 -22.66 18.49
C GLU A 148 3.02 -22.30 17.03
N GLN A 149 3.05 -23.30 16.15
CA GLN A 149 2.65 -23.14 14.76
C GLN A 149 1.18 -23.53 14.61
N LEU A 150 0.35 -22.57 14.19
CA LEU A 150 -1.09 -22.78 13.99
C LEU A 150 -1.42 -23.04 12.52
N ASP A 151 -2.20 -24.09 12.26
CA ASP A 151 -2.82 -24.33 10.96
C ASP A 151 -4.12 -23.52 10.84
N ILE A 152 -4.06 -22.42 10.09
CA ILE A 152 -5.19 -21.49 9.90
C ILE A 152 -6.25 -22.00 8.90
N SER A 153 -6.02 -23.14 8.25
CA SER A 153 -7.07 -23.77 7.43
C SER A 153 -8.17 -24.40 8.29
N LYS A 154 -7.86 -24.69 9.56
CA LYS A 154 -8.83 -25.15 10.56
C LYS A 154 -9.61 -23.96 11.11
N GLU A 155 -10.93 -24.00 10.97
CA GLU A 155 -11.83 -22.93 11.41
C GLU A 155 -11.65 -22.56 12.89
N THR A 156 -11.47 -23.54 13.77
CA THR A 156 -11.24 -23.32 15.21
C THR A 156 -9.99 -22.48 15.48
N ASN A 157 -8.89 -22.80 14.82
CA ASN A 157 -7.62 -22.07 14.94
C ASN A 157 -7.75 -20.66 14.38
N TYR A 158 -8.43 -20.51 13.23
CA TYR A 158 -8.68 -19.20 12.63
C TYR A 158 -9.51 -18.30 13.56
N LEU A 159 -10.59 -18.82 14.15
CA LEU A 159 -11.43 -18.07 15.07
C LEU A 159 -10.67 -17.68 16.34
N HIS A 160 -9.88 -18.60 16.91
CA HIS A 160 -9.04 -18.32 18.07
C HIS A 160 -8.01 -17.21 17.78
N LEU A 161 -7.30 -17.31 16.65
CA LEU A 161 -6.35 -16.30 16.21
C LEU A 161 -7.03 -14.93 16.00
N LYS A 162 -8.18 -14.92 15.32
CA LYS A 162 -8.94 -13.70 15.06
C LYS A 162 -9.38 -13.00 16.35
N ASN A 163 -9.84 -13.75 17.35
CA ASN A 163 -10.21 -13.20 18.65
C ASN A 163 -8.99 -12.65 19.40
N SER A 164 -7.89 -13.41 19.43
CA SER A 164 -6.64 -12.99 20.08
C SER A 164 -6.08 -11.71 19.47
N LEU A 165 -6.06 -11.61 18.13
CA LEU A 165 -5.64 -10.40 17.42
C LEU A 165 -6.53 -9.20 17.73
N ARG A 166 -7.86 -9.42 17.81
CA ARG A 166 -8.80 -8.37 18.17
C ARG A 166 -8.55 -7.85 19.58
N GLU A 167 -8.34 -8.73 20.55
CA GLU A 167 -8.03 -8.34 21.94
C GLU A 167 -6.72 -7.56 22.03
N MET A 168 -5.66 -8.03 21.37
CA MET A 168 -4.36 -7.33 21.34
C MET A 168 -4.49 -5.95 20.70
N SER A 169 -5.16 -5.85 19.55
CA SER A 169 -5.39 -4.59 18.85
C SER A 169 -6.16 -3.60 19.72
N ASN A 170 -7.22 -4.05 20.40
CA ASN A 170 -8.01 -3.21 21.31
C ASN A 170 -7.19 -2.70 22.49
N LYS A 171 -6.30 -3.53 23.08
CA LYS A 171 -5.41 -3.09 24.17
C LYS A 171 -4.49 -1.95 23.72
N ILE A 172 -3.82 -2.13 22.58
CA ILE A 172 -2.93 -1.10 22.01
C ILE A 172 -3.71 0.19 21.72
N PHE A 173 -4.91 0.08 21.15
CA PHE A 173 -5.71 1.24 20.80
C PHE A 173 -6.21 2.01 22.03
N ASN A 174 -6.67 1.32 23.07
CA ASN A 174 -7.16 1.97 24.29
C ASN A 174 -6.04 2.62 25.11
N ASP A 175 -4.81 2.09 25.05
CA ASP A 175 -3.66 2.69 25.73
C ASP A 175 -3.14 3.97 25.02
N LEU A 176 -3.69 4.31 23.84
CA LEU A 176 -3.31 5.46 23.03
C LEU A 176 -4.34 6.62 23.07
N ILE A 177 -5.46 6.48 23.81
CA ILE A 177 -6.51 7.50 23.98
C ILE A 177 -6.48 8.07 25.41
#